data_AF-A0AAP1EX43-F1
#
_entry.id   AF-A0AAP1EX43-F1
#
_cell.length_a   1.000
_cell.length_b   1.000
_cell.length_c   1.000
_cell.angle_alpha   90.00
_cell.angle_beta   90.00
_cell.angle_gamma   90.00
#
_symmetry.space_group_name_H-M   'P 1'
#
loop_
_entity.id
_entity.type
_entity.pdbx_description
1 polymer ?
#
loop_
_entity_poly.entity_id
_entity_poly.type
_entity_poly.pdbx_seq_one_letter_code
_entity_poly.pdbx_strand_id
1 'polypeptide(L)' 'MSSKIHAVVDALGNPVAFHLTAGQALAVEDADVLLPHLSVGALLADRAYDASARV' A
#
# COMPACT_ATOMS: atom_id res chain seq x y z
N MET A 1 11.45 -18.52 1.12
CA MET A 1 10.48 -17.79 0.27
C MET A 1 9.68 -16.88 1.18
N SER A 2 9.61 -15.57 0.88
CA SER A 2 8.91 -14.57 1.70
C SER A 2 7.92 -13.78 0.84
N SER A 3 6.99 -13.08 1.52
CA SER A 3 5.97 -12.24 0.89
C SER A 3 5.92 -10.88 1.58
N LYS A 4 5.41 -9.87 0.88
CA LYS A 4 5.08 -8.54 1.40
C LYS A 4 3.56 -8.38 1.45
N ILE A 5 3.10 -7.64 2.45
CA ILE A 5 1.69 -7.28 2.61
C ILE A 5 1.58 -5.77 2.42
N HIS A 6 0.82 -5.36 1.41
CA HIS A 6 0.36 -3.98 1.23
C HIS A 6 -1.06 -3.93 1.75
N ALA A 7 -1.38 -3.02 2.66
CA ALA A 7 -2.70 -2.95 3.27
C ALA A 7 -3.22 -1.52 3.25
N VAL A 8 -4.50 -1.38 2.95
CA VAL A 8 -5.26 -0.16 3.26
C VAL A 8 -5.99 -0.42 4.56
N VAL A 9 -5.94 0.56 5.46
CA VAL A 9 -6.67 0.56 6.72
C VAL A 9 -7.63 1.73 6.77
N ASP A 10 -8.72 1.58 7.52
CA ASP A 10 -9.55 2.71 7.90
C ASP A 10 -8.84 3.59 8.95
N ALA A 11 -9.48 4.69 9.35
CA ALA A 11 -8.93 5.63 10.33
C ALA A 11 -8.73 5.03 11.73
N LEU A 12 -9.32 3.87 12.04
CA LEU A 12 -9.16 3.14 13.29
C LEU A 12 -8.11 2.03 13.19
N GLY A 13 -7.50 1.83 12.01
CA GLY A 13 -6.50 0.80 11.76
C GLY A 13 -7.09 -0.55 11.35
N ASN A 14 -8.40 -0.64 11.06
CA ASN A 14 -8.98 -1.89 10.58
C ASN A 14 -8.61 -2.11 9.10
N PRO A 15 -8.11 -3.28 8.71
CA PRO A 15 -7.79 -3.56 7.32
C PRO A 15 -9.05 -3.60 6.46
N VAL A 16 -9.07 -2.80 5.39
CA VAL A 16 -10.18 -2.72 4.42
C VAL A 16 -9.83 -3.41 3.10
N ALA A 17 -8.55 -3.49 2.75
CA ALA A 17 -8.05 -4.20 1.59
C ALA A 17 -6.58 -4.57 1.77
N PHE A 18 -6.12 -5.63 1.11
CA PHE A 18 -4.70 -5.97 1.06
C PHE A 18 -4.30 -6.61 -0.27
N HIS A 19 -3.02 -6.48 -0.60
CA HIS A 19 -2.38 -7.09 -1.76
C HIS A 19 -1.09 -7.79 -1.30
N LEU A 20 -0.88 -9.03 -1.74
CA LEU A 20 0.32 -9.80 -1.42
C LEU A 20 1.23 -9.84 -2.64
N THR A 21 2.49 -9.45 -2.45
CA THR A 21 3.52 -9.61 -3.49
C THR A 21 4.70 -10.41 -2.97
N ALA A 22 5.56 -10.85 -3.88
CA ALA A 22 6.75 -11.59 -3.51
C ALA A 22 7.69 -10.72 -2.66
N GLY A 23 8.42 -11.33 -1.72
CA GLY A 23 9.22 -10.59 -0.74
C GLY A 23 10.27 -9.64 -1.35
N GLN A 24 10.75 -9.95 -2.55
CA GLN A 24 11.69 -9.13 -3.30
C GLN A 24 11.06 -8.00 -4.14
N ALA A 25 9.72 -7.93 -4.23
CA ALA A 25 9.03 -6.95 -5.07
C ALA A 25 9.08 -5.52 -4.48
N LEU A 26 8.97 -4.50 -5.32
CA LEU A 26 9.09 -3.10 -4.91
C LEU A 26 7.79 -2.63 -4.24
N ALA A 27 7.91 -1.93 -3.10
CA ALA A 27 6.73 -1.55 -2.32
C ALA A 27 5.82 -0.52 -2.99
N VAL A 28 6.38 0.38 -3.80
CA VAL A 28 5.64 1.51 -4.40
C VAL A 28 4.72 1.05 -5.53
N GLU A 29 5.27 0.35 -6.52
CA GLU A 29 4.52 -0.05 -7.72
C GLU A 29 3.41 -1.06 -7.42
N ASP A 30 3.62 -1.91 -6.41
CA ASP A 30 2.67 -2.95 -6.03
C ASP A 30 1.49 -2.44 -5.19
N ALA A 31 1.63 -1.29 -4.52
CA ALA A 31 0.59 -0.70 -3.67
C ALA A 31 -0.46 0.07 -4.49
N ASP A 32 -0.09 0.57 -5.67
CA ASP A 32 -0.97 1.34 -6.55
C ASP A 32 -2.24 0.58 -6.95
N VAL A 33 -2.20 -0.77 -6.97
CA VAL A 33 -3.39 -1.60 -7.24
C VAL A 33 -4.53 -1.36 -6.24
N LEU A 34 -4.21 -0.86 -5.04
CA LEU A 34 -5.18 -0.62 -3.98
C LEU A 34 -5.85 0.76 -4.10
N LEU A 35 -5.28 1.69 -4.87
CA LEU A 35 -5.74 3.09 -4.96
C LEU A 35 -7.03 3.31 -5.78
N PRO A 36 -7.24 2.67 -6.95
CA PRO A 36 -8.40 2.95 -7.82
C PRO A 36 -9.76 2.71 -7.15
N HIS A 37 -9.80 1.94 -6.07
CA HIS A 37 -11.01 1.56 -5.36
C HIS A 37 -11.29 2.44 -4.13
N LEU A 38 -10.43 3.40 -3.80
CA LEU A 38 -10.58 4.26 -2.63
C LEU A 38 -11.40 5.51 -2.96
N SER A 39 -12.53 5.66 -2.26
CA SER A 39 -13.31 6.89 -2.22
C SER A 39 -13.22 7.48 -0.81
N VAL A 40 -12.15 8.21 -0.54
CA VAL A 40 -11.86 8.79 0.78
C VAL A 40 -11.58 10.28 0.67
N GLY A 41 -11.96 11.05 1.70
CA GLY A 41 -11.71 12.51 1.73
C GLY A 41 -10.24 12.87 1.97
N ALA A 42 -9.47 11.96 2.54
CA ALA A 42 -8.03 12.08 2.72
C ALA A 42 -7.40 10.68 2.72
N LEU A 43 -6.20 10.57 2.16
CA LEU A 43 -5.40 9.35 2.14
C LEU A 43 -4.06 9.63 2.82
N LEU A 44 -3.70 8.77 3.77
CA LEU A 44 -2.36 8.72 4.35
C LEU A 44 -1.69 7.45 3.86
N ALA A 45 -0.48 7.58 3.34
CA ALA A 45 0.30 6.45 2.84
C ALA A 45 1.74 6.55 3.34
N ASP A 46 2.33 5.39 3.61
CA ASP A 46 3.73 5.30 3.96
C ASP A 46 4.60 5.49 2.72
N ARG A 47 5.63 6.33 2.84
CA ARG A 47 6.64 6.46 1.80
C ARG A 47 7.56 5.25 1.85
N ALA A 48 7.72 4.55 0.74
CA ALA A 48 8.72 3.50 0.64
C ALA A 48 10.14 4.05 0.79
N TYR A 49 11.03 3.25 1.38
CA TYR A 49 12.44 3.57 1.50
C TYR A 49 13.07 3.78 0.11
N ASP A 50 13.83 4.88 -0.05
CA ASP A 50 14.47 5.29 -1.32
C ASP A 50 13.51 5.70 -2.46
N ALA A 51 12.23 5.96 -2.15
CA ALA A 51 11.31 6.56 -3.11
C ALA A 51 11.60 8.07 -3.25
N SER A 52 12.22 8.45 -4.36
CA SER A 52 12.51 9.84 -4.73
C SER A 52 11.24 10.62 -5.12
N ALA A 53 10.21 9.94 -5.64
CA ALA A 53 8.86 10.44 -5.77
C ALA A 53 7.82 9.30 -5.85
N ARG A 54 6.87 9.25 -4.91
CA ARG A 54 5.39 9.10 -5.09
C ARG A 54 4.63 8.71 -3.80
N VAL A 55 3.38 9.18 -3.76
CA VAL A 55 2.18 8.81 -2.98
C VAL A 55 1.02 8.88 -3.98
#